data_AF-A0A2U1P672-F1
#
_entry.id   AF-A0A2U1P672-F1
#
_cell.length_a   1.000
_cell.length_b   1.000
_cell.length_c   1.000
_cell.angle_alpha   90.00
_cell.angle_beta   90.00
_cell.angle_gamma   90.00
#
_symmetry.space_group_name_H-M   'P 1'
#
loop_
_entity.id
_entity.type
_entity.pdbx_description
1 polymer ?
#
loop_
_entity_poly.entity_id
_entity_poly.type
_entity_poly.pdbx_seq_one_letter_code
_entity_poly.pdbx_strand_id
1 'polypeptide(L)'
;MDSFNNFPSSSSFVSTRKWTYEVFLSFRGEDTRNNFVDHLYAALTQRGIDTFKDDDMLRRGKPISPELLKAIEESRSAVIVFSENYANSSWCLDELVKIMECHKLMGQRVLPVFYHVEPSDVRGQKRNLVQHFNSKK
;
A
#
# COMPACT_ATOMS: atom_id res chain seq x y z
N MET A 1 20.76 30.02 46.04
CA MET A 1 20.16 30.43 44.76
C MET A 1 21.26 31.18 44.01
N ASP A 2 21.81 30.72 42.88
CA ASP A 2 21.20 29.98 41.79
C ASP A 2 22.12 28.90 41.18
N SER A 3 21.48 27.81 40.78
CA SER A 3 22.05 26.68 40.05
C SER A 3 22.15 27.02 38.56
N PHE A 4 23.34 26.92 37.96
CA PHE A 4 23.46 26.90 36.49
C PHE A 4 23.28 25.45 36.00
N ASN A 5 22.11 25.19 35.43
CA ASN A 5 21.76 23.93 34.77
C ASN A 5 22.58 23.74 33.49
N ASN A 6 23.35 22.65 33.46
CA ASN A 6 23.98 22.13 32.25
C ASN A 6 22.93 21.36 31.44
N PHE A 7 22.45 21.92 30.33
CA PHE A 7 21.50 21.23 29.44
C PHE A 7 22.25 20.18 28.60
N PRO A 8 21.91 18.89 28.69
CA PRO A 8 22.45 17.90 27.77
C PRO A 8 21.83 18.14 26.38
N SER A 9 22.69 18.30 25.38
CA SER A 9 22.27 18.35 23.98
C SER A 9 21.59 17.03 23.63
N SER A 10 20.27 17.06 23.48
CA SER A 10 19.48 15.91 23.11
C SER A 10 19.80 15.56 21.66
N SER A 11 20.69 14.58 21.46
CA SER A 11 20.89 13.97 20.15
C SER A 11 19.60 13.26 19.79
N SER A 12 18.78 13.89 18.94
CA SER A 12 17.63 13.23 18.32
C SER A 12 18.17 12.02 17.57
N PHE A 13 17.95 10.81 18.11
CA PHE A 13 18.10 9.56 17.38
C PHE A 13 17.09 9.60 16.22
N VAL A 14 17.51 10.15 15.08
CA VAL A 14 16.82 9.91 13.82
C VAL A 14 17.06 8.44 13.56
N SER A 15 16.09 7.58 13.90
CA SER A 15 16.15 6.21 13.42
C SER A 15 16.09 6.32 11.90
N THR A 16 17.22 6.08 11.24
CA THR A 16 17.23 5.90 9.80
C THR A 16 16.46 4.62 9.58
N ARG A 17 15.15 4.73 9.35
CA ARG A 17 14.33 3.56 9.01
C ARG A 17 14.97 2.94 7.78
N LYS A 18 15.48 1.72 7.96
CA LYS A 18 16.02 0.94 6.87
C LYS A 18 14.83 0.41 6.10
N TRP A 19 14.55 1.06 4.97
CA TRP A 19 13.58 0.56 4.01
C TRP A 19 14.23 -0.59 3.24
N THR A 20 13.52 -1.70 3.13
CA THR A 20 13.93 -2.85 2.29
C THR A 20 13.52 -2.60 0.84
N TYR A 21 12.41 -1.88 0.64
CA TYR A 21 11.90 -1.52 -0.68
C TYR A 21 11.65 -0.02 -0.77
N GLU A 22 11.79 0.54 -1.97
CA GLU A 22 11.41 1.92 -2.23
C GLU A 22 9.90 2.06 -2.47
N VAL A 23 9.30 1.06 -3.13
CA VAL A 23 7.88 1.07 -3.51
C VAL A 23 7.22 -0.27 -3.17
N PHE A 24 6.08 -0.22 -2.50
CA PHE A 24 5.11 -1.30 -2.44
C PHE A 24 4.01 -1.07 -3.48
N LEU A 25 3.76 -2.01 -4.38
CA LEU A 25 2.66 -1.96 -5.35
C LEU A 25 1.50 -2.83 -4.87
N SER A 26 0.38 -2.19 -4.48
CA SER A 26 -0.90 -2.87 -4.22
C SER A 26 -1.82 -2.71 -5.43
N PHE A 27 -2.38 -3.80 -5.92
CA PHE A 27 -3.25 -3.79 -7.10
C PHE A 27 -4.18 -5.01 -7.11
N ARG A 28 -5.27 -4.91 -7.88
CA ARG A 28 -6.10 -6.07 -8.20
C ARG A 28 -5.49 -6.83 -9.36
N GLY A 29 -5.01 -8.03 -9.11
CA GLY A 29 -4.33 -8.79 -10.14
C GLY A 29 -5.23 -9.25 -11.28
N GLU A 30 -6.50 -9.57 -10.99
CA GLU A 30 -7.51 -9.89 -12.02
C GLU A 30 -7.67 -8.76 -13.05
N ASP A 31 -7.54 -7.51 -12.62
CA ASP A 31 -7.77 -6.34 -13.48
C ASP A 31 -6.49 -5.89 -14.21
N THR A 32 -5.35 -5.93 -13.51
CA THR A 32 -4.18 -5.12 -13.91
C THR A 32 -2.84 -5.86 -14.03
N ARG A 33 -2.74 -7.13 -13.58
CA ARG A 33 -1.44 -7.84 -13.45
C ARG A 33 -0.63 -7.87 -14.73
N ASN A 34 -1.25 -8.21 -15.85
CA ASN A 34 -0.60 -8.48 -17.13
C ASN A 34 -0.66 -7.29 -18.10
N ASN A 35 -1.04 -6.10 -17.61
CA ASN A 35 -1.16 -4.90 -18.41
C ASN A 35 -0.45 -3.72 -17.72
N PHE A 36 -1.17 -2.72 -17.26
CA PHE A 36 -0.71 -1.53 -16.58
C PHE A 36 0.31 -1.81 -15.46
N VAL A 37 0.03 -2.74 -14.55
CA VAL A 37 0.95 -3.02 -13.43
C VAL A 37 2.23 -3.68 -13.89
N ASP A 38 2.17 -4.54 -14.91
CA ASP A 38 3.38 -5.17 -15.45
C ASP A 38 4.31 -4.13 -16.06
N HIS A 39 3.75 -3.22 -16.87
CA HIS A 39 4.49 -2.11 -17.46
C HIS A 39 5.03 -1.14 -16.40
N LEU A 40 4.23 -0.82 -15.39
CA LEU A 40 4.67 0.03 -14.28
C LEU A 40 5.82 -0.60 -13.51
N TYR A 41 5.70 -1.88 -13.15
CA TYR A 41 6.74 -2.63 -12.45
C TYR A 41 8.04 -2.68 -13.28
N ALA A 42 7.95 -3.06 -14.56
CA ALA A 42 9.10 -3.11 -15.45
C ALA A 42 9.80 -1.73 -15.57
N ALA A 43 9.03 -0.64 -15.68
CA ALA A 43 9.58 0.71 -15.76
C ALA A 43 10.27 1.16 -14.46
N LEU A 44 9.72 0.80 -13.30
CA LEU A 44 10.35 1.06 -12.00
C LEU A 44 11.66 0.29 -11.86
N THR A 45 11.65 -1.02 -12.17
CA THR A 45 12.86 -1.86 -12.14
C THR A 45 13.92 -1.37 -13.12
N GLN A 46 13.54 -0.97 -14.34
CA GLN A 46 14.47 -0.42 -15.32
C GLN A 46 15.16 0.87 -14.83
N ARG A 47 14.50 1.63 -13.94
CA ARG A 47 15.07 2.81 -13.29
C ARG A 47 15.85 2.50 -12.01
N GLY A 48 16.01 1.23 -11.65
CA GLY A 48 16.70 0.80 -10.45
C GLY A 48 15.92 1.05 -9.16
N ILE A 49 14.59 1.15 -9.25
CA ILE A 49 13.72 1.38 -8.09
C ILE A 49 13.30 0.03 -7.51
N ASP A 50 13.77 -0.28 -6.31
CA ASP A 50 13.45 -1.54 -5.63
C ASP A 50 11.96 -1.57 -5.26
N THR A 51 11.22 -2.44 -5.93
CA THR A 51 9.77 -2.48 -5.87
C THR A 51 9.27 -3.85 -5.45
N PHE A 52 8.43 -3.90 -4.42
CA PHE A 52 7.67 -5.10 -4.07
C PHE A 52 6.34 -5.10 -4.84
N LYS A 53 6.11 -6.12 -5.68
CA LYS A 53 4.87 -6.30 -6.46
C LYS A 53 3.95 -7.27 -5.71
N ASP A 54 2.88 -6.79 -5.06
CA ASP A 54 1.94 -7.68 -4.41
C ASP A 54 0.99 -8.35 -5.41
N ASP A 55 1.23 -9.63 -5.64
CA ASP A 55 0.46 -10.44 -6.56
C ASP A 55 -0.62 -11.24 -5.81
N ASP A 56 -1.82 -10.64 -5.70
CA ASP A 56 -2.97 -11.18 -4.94
C ASP A 56 -3.47 -12.57 -5.42
N MET A 57 -3.33 -12.92 -6.70
CA MET A 57 -3.78 -14.21 -7.23
C MET A 57 -2.94 -15.37 -6.75
N LEU A 58 -1.64 -15.17 -6.53
CA LEU A 58 -0.76 -16.21 -5.99
C LEU A 58 -1.08 -16.54 -4.52
N ARG A 59 -1.90 -15.70 -3.86
CA ARG A 59 -2.17 -15.76 -2.43
C ARG A 59 -3.64 -16.01 -2.07
N ARG A 60 -4.51 -16.25 -3.07
CA ARG A 60 -5.96 -16.45 -2.92
C ARG A 60 -6.29 -17.55 -1.88
N GLY A 61 -7.13 -17.21 -0.90
CA GLY A 61 -7.66 -18.14 0.11
C GLY A 61 -6.78 -18.36 1.34
N LYS A 62 -5.66 -17.64 1.49
CA LYS A 62 -4.85 -17.63 2.71
C LYS A 62 -5.12 -16.36 3.53
N PRO A 63 -4.75 -16.32 4.82
CA PRO A 63 -4.60 -15.06 5.56
C PRO A 63 -3.43 -14.26 5.00
N ILE A 64 -3.42 -12.93 5.22
CA ILE A 64 -2.26 -12.09 4.89
C ILE A 64 -1.00 -12.70 5.51
N SER A 65 0.03 -12.90 4.68
CA SER A 65 1.29 -13.45 5.18
C SER A 65 2.03 -12.40 6.01
N PRO A 66 2.74 -12.81 7.09
CA PRO A 66 3.63 -11.91 7.83
C PRO A 66 4.68 -11.24 6.93
N GLU A 67 5.11 -11.92 5.87
CA GLU A 67 6.02 -11.39 4.86
C GLU A 67 5.41 -10.20 4.11
N LEU A 68 4.13 -10.27 3.75
CA LEU A 68 3.44 -9.17 3.08
C LEU A 68 3.29 -7.96 4.00
N LEU A 69 2.87 -8.16 5.25
CA LEU A 69 2.80 -7.06 6.23
C LEU A 69 4.16 -6.40 6.41
N LYS A 70 5.22 -7.22 6.52
CA LYS A 70 6.58 -6.74 6.63
C LYS A 70 7.02 -5.96 5.38
N ALA A 71 6.69 -6.44 4.18
CA ALA A 71 6.99 -5.71 2.94
C ALA A 71 6.29 -4.34 2.91
N ILE A 72 5.05 -4.24 3.39
CA ILE A 72 4.34 -2.97 3.50
C ILE A 72 5.06 -2.04 4.50
N GLU A 73 5.40 -2.54 5.69
CA GLU A 73 6.08 -1.74 6.73
C GLU A 73 7.49 -1.30 6.33
N GLU A 74 8.23 -2.14 5.61
CA GLU A 74 9.59 -1.89 5.17
C GLU A 74 9.67 -1.16 3.82
N SER A 75 8.54 -0.76 3.25
CA SER A 75 8.50 0.04 2.02
C SER A 75 8.48 1.53 2.33
N ARG A 76 9.34 2.30 1.65
CA ARG A 76 9.41 3.76 1.80
C ARG A 76 8.12 4.46 1.32
N SER A 77 7.50 3.92 0.28
CA SER A 77 6.24 4.41 -0.27
C SER A 77 5.35 3.27 -0.75
N ALA A 78 4.05 3.52 -0.83
CA ALA A 78 3.06 2.61 -1.38
C ALA A 78 2.36 3.27 -2.56
N VAL A 79 2.28 2.56 -3.69
CA VAL A 79 1.46 2.90 -4.85
C VAL A 79 0.26 1.96 -4.85
N ILE A 80 -0.93 2.54 -4.84
CA ILE A 80 -2.19 1.78 -4.83
C ILE A 80 -2.86 1.98 -6.19
N VAL A 81 -3.02 0.91 -6.95
CA VAL A 81 -3.72 0.92 -8.24
C VAL A 81 -5.17 0.52 -8.01
N PHE A 82 -6.03 1.52 -7.83
CA PHE A 82 -7.47 1.34 -7.77
C PHE A 82 -8.01 1.02 -9.16
N SER A 83 -8.62 -0.15 -9.30
CA SER A 83 -9.29 -0.63 -10.50
C SER A 83 -10.74 -1.03 -10.17
N GLU A 84 -11.52 -1.37 -11.19
CA GLU A 84 -12.96 -1.66 -11.08
C GLU A 84 -13.29 -2.68 -9.98
N ASN A 85 -12.50 -3.77 -9.87
CA ASN A 85 -12.75 -4.86 -8.92
C ASN A 85 -11.82 -4.83 -7.71
N TYR A 86 -11.10 -3.74 -7.45
CA TYR A 86 -10.15 -3.66 -6.33
C TYR A 86 -10.83 -3.96 -4.99
N ALA A 87 -11.97 -3.32 -4.72
CA ALA A 87 -12.72 -3.52 -3.48
C ALA A 87 -13.53 -4.84 -3.43
N ASN A 88 -13.55 -5.63 -4.51
CA ASN A 88 -14.15 -6.97 -4.50
C ASN A 88 -13.21 -8.02 -3.88
N SER A 89 -11.95 -7.64 -3.63
CA SER A 89 -10.94 -8.46 -2.98
C SER A 89 -10.78 -8.05 -1.53
N SER A 90 -11.21 -8.89 -0.59
CA SER A 90 -10.96 -8.66 0.84
C SER A 90 -9.46 -8.50 1.12
N TRP A 91 -8.63 -9.24 0.39
CA TRP A 91 -7.18 -9.14 0.48
C TRP A 91 -6.66 -7.74 0.12
N CYS A 92 -7.10 -7.16 -1.00
CA CYS A 92 -6.71 -5.80 -1.39
C CYS A 92 -7.18 -4.77 -0.36
N LEU A 93 -8.35 -4.99 0.27
CA LEU A 93 -8.85 -4.10 1.33
C LEU A 93 -8.03 -4.21 2.62
N ASP A 94 -7.62 -5.42 3.01
CA ASP A 94 -6.80 -5.61 4.20
C ASP A 94 -5.39 -5.01 4.01
N GLU A 95 -4.82 -5.11 2.80
CA GLU A 95 -3.60 -4.38 2.43
C GLU A 95 -3.77 -2.88 2.52
N LEU A 96 -4.86 -2.35 1.97
CA LEU A 96 -5.17 -0.93 2.01
C LEU A 96 -5.24 -0.43 3.46
N VAL A 97 -5.88 -1.19 4.36
CA VAL A 97 -5.92 -0.87 5.79
C VAL A 97 -4.50 -0.79 6.35
N LYS A 98 -3.66 -1.79 6.08
CA LYS A 98 -2.28 -1.81 6.58
C LYS A 98 -1.41 -0.67 6.03
N ILE A 99 -1.54 -0.35 4.74
CA ILE A 99 -0.85 0.79 4.10
C ILE A 99 -1.29 2.09 4.77
N MET A 100 -2.58 2.27 5.02
CA MET A 100 -3.10 3.48 5.65
C MET A 100 -2.70 3.60 7.13
N GLU A 101 -2.52 2.48 7.84
CA GLU A 101 -1.89 2.47 9.16
C GLU A 101 -0.43 2.94 9.09
N CYS A 102 0.36 2.39 8.16
CA CYS A 102 1.76 2.79 7.96
C CYS A 102 1.87 4.26 7.55
N HIS A 103 0.96 4.74 6.71
CA HIS A 103 0.87 6.16 6.34
C HIS A 103 0.67 7.04 7.57
N LYS A 104 -0.30 6.71 8.43
CA LYS A 104 -0.64 7.52 9.61
C LYS A 104 0.40 7.44 10.71
N LEU A 105 0.88 6.24 11.03
CA LEU A 105 1.74 5.97 12.18
C LEU A 105 3.22 6.16 11.84
N MET A 106 3.59 5.90 10.59
CA MET A 106 4.98 5.88 10.16
C MET A 106 5.27 7.02 9.18
N GLY A 107 4.28 7.69 8.59
CA GLY A 107 4.54 8.72 7.57
C GLY A 107 5.02 8.12 6.24
N GLN A 108 4.69 6.86 5.97
CA GLN A 108 4.89 6.24 4.67
C GLN A 108 4.15 7.06 3.60
N ARG A 109 4.77 7.33 2.45
CA ARG A 109 4.11 8.06 1.36
C ARG A 109 3.13 7.15 0.62
N VAL A 110 1.93 7.64 0.33
CA VAL A 110 0.90 6.90 -0.41
C VAL A 110 0.56 7.63 -1.70
N LEU A 111 0.60 6.92 -2.82
CA LEU A 111 0.32 7.43 -4.16
C LEU A 111 -0.83 6.64 -4.79
N PRO A 112 -2.05 7.20 -4.85
CA PRO A 112 -3.18 6.53 -5.49
C PRO A 112 -3.11 6.71 -7.02
N VAL A 113 -3.32 5.61 -7.74
CA VAL A 113 -3.51 5.57 -9.20
C VAL A 113 -4.93 5.07 -9.46
N PHE A 114 -5.69 5.80 -10.27
CA PHE A 114 -7.06 5.45 -10.62
C PHE A 114 -7.07 4.88 -12.05
N TYR A 115 -7.12 3.55 -12.16
CA TYR A 115 -7.08 2.83 -13.42
C TYR A 115 -8.50 2.51 -13.90
N HIS A 116 -8.97 3.26 -14.90
CA HIS A 116 -10.32 3.14 -15.48
C HIS A 116 -11.48 3.25 -14.46
N VAL A 117 -11.24 3.95 -13.35
CA VAL A 117 -12.25 4.26 -12.33
C VAL A 117 -12.21 5.75 -12.00
N GLU A 118 -13.34 6.34 -11.61
CA GLU A 118 -13.31 7.70 -11.10
C GLU A 118 -12.89 7.75 -9.63
N PRO A 119 -12.11 8.76 -9.19
CA PRO A 119 -11.82 8.95 -7.77
C PRO A 119 -13.08 9.10 -6.90
N SER A 120 -14.19 9.57 -7.48
CA SER A 120 -15.53 9.63 -6.86
C SER A 120 -16.05 8.26 -6.47
N ASP A 121 -15.84 7.25 -7.30
CA ASP A 121 -16.34 5.90 -7.07
C ASP A 121 -15.61 5.26 -5.88
N VAL A 122 -14.30 5.46 -5.81
CA VAL A 122 -13.44 5.00 -4.71
C VAL A 122 -13.75 5.72 -3.40
N ARG A 123 -13.90 7.05 -3.43
CA ARG A 123 -14.17 7.88 -2.25
C ARG A 123 -15.61 7.77 -1.76
N GLY A 124 -16.55 7.57 -2.68
CA GLY A 124 -17.99 7.70 -2.41
C GLY A 124 -18.69 6.43 -2.01
N GLN A 125 -18.04 5.25 -2.05
CA GLN A 125 -18.73 3.94 -1.98
C GLN A 125 -20.04 3.91 -2.81
N LYS A 126 -20.10 4.66 -3.91
CA LYS A 126 -21.31 4.84 -4.71
C LYS A 126 -21.04 4.34 -6.12
N ARG A 127 -21.87 3.35 -6.47
CA ARG A 127 -22.07 2.66 -7.75
C ARG A 127 -21.23 1.40 -7.96
N ASN A 128 -21.92 0.27 -7.73
CA ASN A 128 -21.60 -1.11 -8.10
C ASN A 128 -20.77 -2.02 -7.18
N LEU A 129 -20.45 -1.63 -5.94
CA LEU A 129 -20.06 -2.62 -4.91
C LEU A 129 -21.28 -3.28 -4.23
N VAL A 130 -22.46 -2.67 -4.32
CA VAL A 130 -23.67 -3.13 -3.62
C VAL A 130 -24.41 -4.27 -4.37
N GLN A 131 -24.15 -4.50 -5.66
CA GLN A 131 -24.84 -5.59 -6.38
C GLN A 131 -24.33 -7.00 -6.02
N HIS A 132 -23.21 -7.15 -5.30
CA HIS A 132 -22.71 -8.48 -4.91
C HIS A 132 -22.90 -8.84 -3.42
N PHE A 133 -23.38 -7.91 -2.58
CA PHE A 133 -23.69 -8.23 -1.18
C PHE A 133 -25.01 -8.99 -0.99
N ASN A 134 -25.83 -9.13 -2.04
CA ASN A 134 -27.16 -9.76 -1.97
C ASN A 134 -27.30 -11.09 -2.74
N SER A 135 -26.21 -11.69 -3.23
CA SER A 135 -26.28 -13.00 -3.89
C SER A 135 -25.43 -14.07 -3.22
N LYS A 136 -25.65 -14.28 -1.93
CA LYS A 136 -25.56 -15.60 -1.28
C LYS A 136 -26.64 -15.68 -0.21
N LYS A 137 -27.83 -16.10 -0.63
CA LYS A 137 -28.81 -16.73 0.25
C LYS A 137 -28.62 -18.23 0.16
#